data_AF-A0A1S2Q171-F1
#
_entry.id   AF-A0A1S2Q171-F1
#
_cell.length_a   1.000
_cell.length_b   1.000
_cell.length_c   1.000
_cell.angle_alpha   90.00
_cell.angle_beta   90.00
_cell.angle_gamma   90.00
#
_symmetry.space_group_name_H-M   'P 1'
#
loop_
_entity.id
_entity.type
_entity.pdbx_description
1 polymer ?
#
loop_
_entity_poly.entity_id
_entity_poly.type
_entity_poly.pdbx_seq_one_letter_code
_entity_poly.pdbx_strand_id
1 'polypeptide(L)' 'MAHTPVHACWLNQVEICFSVVQRQVVSPNGFTDLAETRDRLRVFGDRYKAMAQAFRWNPRRTSGADH' A
#
# COMPACT_ATOMS: atom_id res chain seq x y z
N MET A 1 -19.64 6.51 13.14
CA MET A 1 -19.79 6.65 11.67
C MET A 1 -18.52 7.25 11.13
N ALA A 2 -17.73 6.50 10.35
CA ALA A 2 -16.52 7.03 9.72
C ALA A 2 -16.94 7.81 8.46
N HIS A 3 -16.65 9.11 8.41
CA HIS A 3 -16.90 9.93 7.24
C HIS A 3 -15.71 9.78 6.28
N THR A 4 -15.90 9.01 5.21
CA THR A 4 -14.88 8.87 4.17
C THR A 4 -15.03 10.00 3.14
N PRO A 5 -13.93 10.64 2.72
CA PRO A 5 -14.01 11.65 1.66
C PRO A 5 -14.55 11.01 0.37
N VAL A 6 -15.48 11.69 -0.30
CA VAL A 6 -16.12 11.24 -1.55
C VAL A 6 -15.10 11.01 -2.68
N HIS A 7 -13.94 11.66 -2.61
CA HIS A 7 -12.81 11.47 -3.53
C HIS A 7 -11.60 10.87 -2.80
N ALA A 8 -11.80 9.84 -1.99
CA ALA A 8 -10.71 9.08 -1.38
C ALA A 8 -10.00 8.21 -2.43
N CYS A 9 -9.29 8.84 -3.38
CA CYS A 9 -8.39 8.15 -4.31
C CYS A 9 -7.31 7.33 -3.56
N TRP A 10 -7.07 7.66 -2.30
CA TRP A 10 -6.27 6.87 -1.37
C TRP A 10 -6.89 5.50 -1.06
N LEU A 11 -8.21 5.39 -0.93
CA LEU A 11 -8.87 4.09 -0.73
C LEU A 11 -8.63 3.17 -1.92
N ASN A 12 -8.73 3.71 -3.15
CA ASN A 12 -8.38 2.98 -4.36
C ASN A 12 -6.90 2.52 -4.37
N GLN A 13 -5.97 3.32 -3.84
CA GLN A 13 -4.56 2.89 -3.70
C GLN A 13 -4.40 1.74 -2.70
N VAL A 14 -5.14 1.80 -1.58
CA VAL A 14 -5.16 0.73 -0.57
C VAL A 14 -5.74 -0.56 -1.16
N GLU A 15 -6.82 -0.46 -1.93
CA GLU A 15 -7.43 -1.61 -2.62
C GLU A 15 -6.49 -2.29 -3.62
N ILE A 16 -5.75 -1.49 -4.40
CA ILE A 16 -4.71 -2.01 -5.32
C ILE A 16 -3.62 -2.74 -4.52
N CYS A 17 -3.17 -2.18 -3.41
CA CYS A 17 -2.16 -2.81 -2.56
C CYS A 17 -2.63 -4.19 -2.04
N PHE A 18 -3.85 -4.27 -1.51
CA PHE A 18 -4.42 -5.53 -1.04
C PHE A 18 -4.62 -6.55 -2.16
N SER A 19 -4.96 -6.10 -3.37
CA SER A 19 -5.07 -6.98 -4.54
C SER A 19 -3.72 -7.62 -4.92
N VAL A 20 -2.61 -6.89 -4.76
CA VAL A 20 -1.26 -7.42 -4.98
C VAL A 20 -0.89 -8.45 -3.92
N VAL A 21 -1.14 -8.15 -2.64
CA VAL A 21 -0.88 -9.07 -1.52
C VAL A 21 -1.69 -10.36 -1.69
N GLN A 22 -2.96 -10.26 -2.08
CA GLN A 22 -3.83 -11.41 -2.31
C GLN A 22 -3.25 -12.37 -3.37
N ARG A 23 -2.72 -11.81 -4.46
CA ARG A 23 -2.18 -12.60 -5.58
C ARG A 23 -0.79 -13.18 -5.31
N GLN A 24 0.07 -12.43 -4.63
CA GLN A 24 1.49 -12.80 -4.48
C GLN A 24 1.83 -13.47 -3.16
N VAL A 25 1.03 -13.22 -2.12
CA VAL A 25 1.29 -13.74 -0.76
C VAL A 25 0.28 -14.81 -0.41
N VAL A 26 -1.00 -14.58 -0.69
CA VAL A 26 -2.12 -15.43 -0.21
C VAL A 26 -2.53 -16.51 -1.22
N SER A 27 -2.17 -16.38 -2.50
CA SER A 27 -2.58 -17.34 -3.53
C SER A 27 -1.41 -18.24 -3.96
N PRO A 28 -1.61 -19.57 -4.09
CA PRO A 28 -2.81 -20.35 -3.73
C PRO A 28 -3.00 -20.49 -2.21
N ASN A 29 -4.27 -20.57 -1.78
CA ASN A 29 -4.67 -20.46 -0.37
C ASN A 29 -4.52 -21.78 0.40
N GLY A 30 -3.28 -22.29 0.49
CA GLY A 30 -2.93 -23.59 1.08
C GLY A 30 -2.31 -23.53 2.48
N PHE A 31 -2.52 -22.46 3.24
CA PHE A 31 -1.93 -22.30 4.56
C PHE A 31 -2.58 -23.23 5.57
N THR A 32 -1.76 -24.02 6.27
CA THR A 32 -2.22 -24.88 7.37
C THR A 32 -2.07 -24.20 8.73
N ASP A 33 -1.32 -23.10 8.80
CA ASP A 33 -1.04 -22.36 10.02
C ASP A 33 -0.95 -20.84 9.80
N LEU A 34 -1.40 -20.06 10.80
CA LEU A 34 -1.41 -18.60 10.74
C LEU A 34 0.01 -18.00 10.77
N ALA A 35 0.98 -18.68 11.39
CA ALA A 35 2.36 -18.21 11.44
C ALA A 35 3.01 -18.26 10.04
N GLU A 36 2.64 -19.22 9.19
CA GLU A 36 3.12 -19.31 7.81
C GLU A 36 2.67 -18.08 7.00
N THR A 37 1.40 -17.68 7.12
CA THR A 37 0.87 -16.47 6.47
C THR A 37 1.57 -15.21 6.97
N ARG A 38 1.80 -15.11 8.29
CA ARG A 38 2.51 -13.98 8.89
C ARG A 38 3.94 -13.86 8.36
N ASP A 39 4.66 -14.98 8.28
CA ASP A 39 6.05 -14.99 7.83
C ASP A 39 6.16 -14.61 6.35
N ARG A 40 5.32 -15.17 5.50
CA ARG A 40 5.23 -14.78 4.08
C ARG A 40 4.92 -13.31 3.89
N LEU A 41 4.00 -12.73 4.68
CA LEU A 41 3.69 -11.30 4.60
C LEU A 41 4.88 -10.44 5.01
N ARG A 42 5.63 -10.86 6.03
CA ARG A 42 6.85 -10.16 6.48
C ARG A 42 7.93 -10.17 5.39
N VAL A 43 8.24 -11.34 4.85
CA VAL A 43 9.22 -11.51 3.76
C VAL A 43 8.82 -10.72 2.52
N PHE A 44 7.53 -10.76 2.14
CA PHE A 44 7.00 -9.96 1.04
C PHE A 44 7.21 -8.46 1.31
N GLY A 45 6.87 -7.99 2.50
CA GLY A 45 7.05 -6.59 2.88
C GLY A 45 8.50 -6.13 2.81
N ASP A 46 9.47 -6.97 3.16
CA ASP A 46 10.89 -6.62 3.11
C ASP A 46 11.40 -6.56 1.67
N ARG A 47 11.00 -7.52 0.82
CA ARG A 47 11.28 -7.47 -0.61
C ARG A 47 10.63 -6.27 -1.29
N TYR A 48 9.38 -5.98 -0.98
CA TYR A 48 8.63 -4.85 -1.56
C TYR A 48 9.28 -3.52 -1.18
N LYS A 49 9.73 -3.36 0.08
CA LYS A 49 10.49 -2.18 0.52
C LYS A 49 11.84 -2.05 -0.20
N ALA A 50 12.56 -3.15 -0.42
CA ALA A 50 13.82 -3.14 -1.14
C ALA A 50 13.66 -2.75 -2.63
N MET A 51 12.52 -3.08 -3.23
CA MET A 51 12.20 -2.73 -4.62
C MET A 51 11.55 -1.34 -4.76
N ALA A 52 10.98 -0.80 -3.69
CA ALA A 52 10.32 0.49 -3.72
C ALA A 52 11.35 1.62 -3.84
N GLN A 53 11.16 2.49 -4.83
CA GLN A 53 11.90 3.75 -4.91
C GLN A 53 11.27 4.76 -3.96
N ALA A 54 12.12 5.50 -3.23
CA ALA A 54 11.67 6.57 -2.37
C ALA A 54 10.91 7.62 -3.22
N PHE A 55 9.65 7.85 -2.88
CA PHE A 55 8.86 8.90 -3.52
C PHE A 55 9.42 10.26 -3.11
N ARG A 56 9.99 11.00 -4.06
CA ARG A 56 10.45 12.37 -3.81
C ARG A 56 9.25 13.31 -3.86
N TRP A 57 8.80 13.73 -2.68
CA TRP A 57 7.76 14.75 -2.58
C TRP A 57 8.26 16.06 -3.18
N ASN A 58 7.61 16.54 -4.24
CA ASN A 58 7.85 17.88 -4.75
C ASN A 58 6.84 18.81 -4.06
N PRO A 59 7.26 19.68 -3.11
CA PRO A 59 6.35 20.69 -2.59
C PRO A 59 5.97 21.59 -3.75
N ARG A 60 4.70 21.54 -4.17
CA ARG A 60 4.16 22.53 -5.09
C ARG A 60 4.41 23.89 -4.44
N ARG A 61 5.24 24.73 -5.08
CA ARG A 61 5.35 26.13 -4.68
C ARG A 61 4.00 26.75 -4.96
N THR A 62 3.22 26.99 -3.91
CA THR A 62 2.17 28.00 -3.95
C THR A 62 2.89 29.30 -4.24
N SER A 63 2.82 29.79 -5.47
CA SER A 63 3.22 31.16 -5.74
C SER A 63 2.34 32.02 -4.85
N GLY A 64 2.96 32.73 -3.91
CA GLY A 64 2.29 33.77 -3.16
C GLY A 64 1.61 34.69 -4.16
N ALA A 65 0.31 34.88 -3.98
CA ALA A 65 -0.36 36.04 -4.51
C ALA A 65 0.17 37.24 -3.70
N ASP A 66 1.31 37.77 -4.13
CA ASP A 66 1.71 39.14 -3.82
C ASP A 66 1.13 40.03 -4.93
N HIS A 67 -0.16 40.39 -4.82
CA HIS A 67 -0.73 41.74 -4.95
C HIS A 67 -2.27 41.68 -4.88
#